data_AF-T2J819-F1
#
_entry.id   AF-T2J819-F1
#
_cell.length_a   1.000
_cell.length_b   1.000
_cell.length_c   1.000
_cell.angle_alpha   90.00
_cell.angle_beta   90.00
_cell.angle_gamma   90.00
#
_symmetry.space_group_name_H-M   'P 1'
#
loop_
_entity.id
_entity.type
_entity.pdbx_description
1 polymer ?
#
loop_
_entity_poly.entity_id
_entity_poly.type
_entity_poly.pdbx_seq_one_letter_code
_entity_poly.pdbx_strand_id
1 'polypeptide(L)'
;MSPNLIAGIQARISPSLILAYYLGIIISCAFFYSLSLLFGLVSSGLGGFQAFLCSGLVLMFLFITTSVLFSSHDFISHTPFDWLMLFYPGTILAYLVESTYIPVKTADIDYETLEQFAWYGKQFWQNSFLGISFIFANYGLWIYWINQALNRRFRNPNATWLSKVNSYGISASFIIITTGFIFQSGRWGDIEDHIFANIIILQMFIIGFACLLMVALSPHRQTLYDWARYRHESTENSRSLVRDLILGEKSPSPLAIALNVAIMFAYLIPTALIAPLDHPFGVLLALFITLNLLIIYAVIGQRILLFKLPKPTLIATGVIGVLMFIPPLIFAILQLDPNKAVTPWLFTIFSVVASYDNLEMLSIMSVMFSLLSQWGLIALGSYEMGKCLQKAGESETKLLLNSSGRLI
;
A
#
# COMPACT_ATOMS: atom_id res chain seq x y z
N MET A 1 -18.28 -35.92 -14.66
CA MET A 1 -18.90 -35.25 -13.50
C MET A 1 -18.06 -35.62 -12.30
N SER A 2 -17.42 -34.66 -11.61
CA SER A 2 -16.50 -34.99 -10.50
C SER A 2 -17.27 -35.65 -9.34
N PRO A 3 -16.68 -36.59 -8.58
CA PRO A 3 -17.33 -37.27 -7.46
C PRO A 3 -17.92 -36.29 -6.44
N ASN A 4 -17.23 -35.17 -6.21
CA ASN A 4 -17.66 -34.12 -5.29
C ASN A 4 -18.92 -33.38 -5.77
N LEU A 5 -19.15 -33.26 -7.08
CA LEU A 5 -20.37 -32.64 -7.62
C LEU A 5 -21.58 -33.54 -7.39
N ILE A 6 -21.39 -34.85 -7.55
CA ILE A 6 -22.44 -35.86 -7.32
C ILE A 6 -22.76 -35.93 -5.81
N ALA A 7 -21.74 -35.93 -4.96
CA ALA A 7 -21.90 -35.90 -3.51
C ALA A 7 -22.58 -34.60 -3.01
N GLY A 8 -22.22 -33.44 -3.58
CA GLY A 8 -22.83 -32.15 -3.23
C GLY A 8 -24.31 -32.04 -3.64
N ILE A 9 -24.67 -32.58 -4.80
CA ILE A 9 -26.08 -32.66 -5.24
C ILE A 9 -26.87 -33.60 -4.33
N GLN A 10 -26.28 -34.73 -3.91
CA GLN A 10 -26.89 -35.65 -2.94
C GLN A 10 -27.03 -35.00 -1.55
N ALA A 11 -26.14 -34.07 -1.19
CA ALA A 11 -26.19 -33.28 0.04
C ALA A 11 -27.11 -32.05 -0.02
N ARG A 12 -27.92 -31.88 -1.08
CA ARG A 12 -28.84 -30.74 -1.30
C ARG A 12 -28.16 -29.35 -1.40
N ILE A 13 -26.86 -29.30 -1.67
CA ILE A 13 -26.15 -28.03 -1.88
C ILE A 13 -26.51 -27.47 -3.26
N SER A 14 -26.73 -26.16 -3.35
CA SER A 14 -26.99 -25.48 -4.62
C SER A 14 -25.81 -25.67 -5.60
N PRO A 15 -26.04 -26.19 -6.82
CA PRO A 15 -24.97 -26.38 -7.80
C PRO A 15 -24.22 -25.09 -8.15
N SER A 16 -24.90 -23.94 -8.05
CA SER A 16 -24.31 -22.62 -8.28
C SER A 16 -23.23 -22.27 -7.23
N LEU A 17 -23.42 -22.68 -5.99
CA LEU A 17 -22.49 -22.43 -4.88
C LEU A 17 -21.23 -23.31 -5.00
N ILE A 18 -21.42 -24.58 -5.40
CA ILE A 18 -20.30 -25.50 -5.69
C ILE A 18 -19.46 -24.96 -6.86
N LEU A 19 -20.12 -24.50 -7.93
CA LEU A 19 -19.44 -23.88 -9.07
C LEU A 19 -18.68 -22.62 -8.64
N ALA A 20 -19.31 -21.76 -7.84
CA ALA A 20 -18.69 -20.54 -7.32
C ALA A 20 -17.45 -20.84 -6.48
N TYR A 21 -17.48 -21.88 -5.64
CA TYR A 21 -16.31 -22.32 -4.87
C TYR A 21 -15.15 -22.73 -5.77
N TYR A 22 -15.38 -23.60 -6.76
CA TYR A 22 -14.34 -24.00 -7.70
C TYR A 22 -13.81 -22.83 -8.52
N LEU A 23 -14.69 -21.93 -8.95
CA LEU A 23 -14.31 -20.72 -9.67
C LEU A 23 -13.47 -19.79 -8.80
N GLY A 24 -13.81 -19.65 -7.51
CA GLY A 24 -13.01 -18.91 -6.53
C GLY A 24 -11.61 -19.47 -6.33
N ILE A 25 -11.47 -20.80 -6.27
CA ILE A 25 -10.15 -21.45 -6.25
C ILE A 25 -9.36 -21.11 -7.51
N ILE A 26 -9.97 -21.26 -8.70
CA ILE A 26 -9.29 -20.96 -9.98
C ILE A 26 -8.83 -19.50 -10.03
N ILE A 27 -9.70 -18.56 -9.65
CA ILE A 27 -9.37 -17.13 -9.61
C ILE A 27 -8.24 -16.85 -8.60
N SER A 28 -8.30 -17.44 -7.40
CA SER A 28 -7.25 -17.27 -6.39
C SER A 28 -5.91 -17.81 -6.87
N CYS A 29 -5.90 -18.96 -7.56
CA CYS A 29 -4.70 -19.52 -8.17
C CYS A 29 -4.14 -18.59 -9.25
N ALA A 30 -5.00 -18.03 -10.10
CA ALA A 30 -4.59 -17.06 -11.12
C ALA A 30 -3.99 -15.80 -10.48
N PHE A 31 -4.55 -15.31 -9.38
CA PHE A 31 -4.02 -14.18 -8.61
C PHE A 31 -2.62 -14.47 -8.05
N PHE A 32 -2.45 -15.57 -7.29
CA PHE A 32 -1.14 -15.92 -6.71
C PHE A 32 -0.10 -16.25 -7.79
N TYR A 33 -0.52 -16.82 -8.91
CA TYR A 33 0.35 -17.04 -10.07
C TYR A 33 0.84 -15.71 -10.67
N SER A 34 -0.07 -14.77 -10.95
CA SER A 34 0.30 -13.44 -11.45
C SER A 34 1.21 -12.69 -10.46
N LEU A 35 0.93 -12.78 -9.16
CA LEU A 35 1.76 -12.18 -8.12
C LEU A 35 3.16 -12.79 -8.09
N SER A 36 3.27 -14.11 -8.20
CA SER A 36 4.55 -14.83 -8.25
C SER A 36 5.36 -14.44 -9.48
N LEU A 37 4.72 -14.32 -10.66
CA LEU A 37 5.39 -13.83 -11.87
C LEU A 37 5.93 -12.41 -11.69
N LEU A 38 5.15 -11.51 -11.07
CA LEU A 38 5.55 -10.13 -10.86
C LEU A 38 6.74 -10.07 -9.91
N PHE A 39 6.66 -10.80 -8.81
CA PHE A 39 7.75 -10.91 -7.85
C PHE A 39 9.02 -11.43 -8.53
N GLY A 40 8.90 -12.49 -9.35
CA GLY A 40 9.96 -13.07 -10.18
C GLY A 40 10.72 -12.05 -11.01
N LEU A 41 10.00 -11.21 -11.78
CA LEU A 41 10.58 -10.20 -12.67
C LEU A 41 11.23 -9.02 -11.95
N VAL A 42 10.76 -8.72 -10.75
CA VAL A 42 11.15 -7.52 -10.01
C VAL A 42 12.44 -7.71 -9.22
N SER A 43 12.66 -8.91 -8.68
CA SER A 43 13.72 -9.21 -7.72
C SER A 43 14.86 -10.00 -8.38
N SER A 44 15.54 -9.46 -9.39
CA SER A 44 16.64 -10.19 -10.07
C SER A 44 17.87 -10.49 -9.18
N GLY A 45 17.93 -9.98 -7.95
CA GLY A 45 19.11 -10.04 -7.08
C GLY A 45 19.22 -11.23 -6.12
N LEU A 46 18.15 -12.01 -5.90
CA LEU A 46 18.11 -13.04 -4.85
C LEU A 46 18.11 -14.49 -5.38
N GLY A 47 18.06 -14.69 -6.70
CA GLY A 47 18.10 -16.03 -7.32
C GLY A 47 17.03 -16.98 -6.77
N GLY A 48 17.38 -18.23 -6.51
CA GLY A 48 16.44 -19.24 -5.98
C GLY A 48 15.83 -18.91 -4.61
N PHE A 49 16.50 -18.07 -3.79
CA PHE A 49 15.98 -17.65 -2.48
C PHE A 49 14.71 -16.80 -2.60
N GLN A 50 14.55 -16.09 -3.72
CA GLN A 50 13.35 -15.32 -4.03
C GLN A 50 12.12 -16.21 -4.16
N ALA A 51 12.23 -17.32 -4.89
CA ALA A 51 11.12 -18.26 -5.05
C ALA A 51 10.74 -18.91 -3.71
N PHE A 52 11.74 -19.23 -2.88
CA PHE A 52 11.53 -19.71 -1.51
C PHE A 52 10.81 -18.67 -0.63
N LEU A 53 11.24 -17.40 -0.64
CA LEU A 53 10.58 -16.33 0.12
C LEU A 53 9.13 -16.12 -0.32
N CYS A 54 8.87 -16.05 -1.62
CA CYS A 54 7.53 -15.83 -2.15
C CYS A 54 6.58 -16.98 -1.80
N SER A 55 7.01 -18.22 -2.05
CA SER A 55 6.21 -19.41 -1.72
C SER A 55 6.02 -19.57 -0.21
N GLY A 56 7.05 -19.31 0.59
CA GLY A 56 6.99 -19.30 2.05
C GLY A 56 6.02 -18.26 2.60
N LEU A 57 6.01 -17.04 2.05
CA LEU A 57 5.07 -15.99 2.44
C LEU A 57 3.61 -16.36 2.13
N VAL A 58 3.34 -16.89 0.92
CA VAL A 58 2.00 -17.34 0.55
C VAL A 58 1.56 -18.52 1.42
N LEU A 59 2.45 -19.49 1.68
CA LEU A 59 2.15 -20.62 2.54
C LEU A 59 1.88 -20.18 3.98
N MET A 60 2.71 -19.28 4.52
CA MET A 60 2.52 -18.73 5.87
C MET A 60 1.20 -17.98 5.97
N PHE A 61 0.85 -17.15 4.98
CA PHE A 61 -0.43 -16.47 4.92
C PHE A 61 -1.59 -17.48 4.95
N LEU A 62 -1.60 -18.47 4.05
CA LEU A 62 -2.64 -19.49 3.99
C LEU A 62 -2.71 -20.32 5.28
N PHE A 63 -1.56 -20.66 5.87
CA PHE A 63 -1.49 -21.42 7.11
C PHE A 63 -2.09 -20.64 8.28
N ILE A 64 -1.72 -19.36 8.42
CA ILE A 64 -2.26 -18.49 9.47
C ILE A 64 -3.77 -18.31 9.29
N THR A 65 -4.24 -17.93 8.09
CA THR A 65 -5.68 -17.70 7.87
C THR A 65 -6.51 -18.97 8.04
N THR A 66 -5.97 -20.12 7.62
CA THR A 66 -6.61 -21.43 7.85
C THR A 66 -6.64 -21.78 9.33
N SER A 67 -5.55 -21.52 10.06
CA SER A 67 -5.51 -21.73 11.51
C SER A 67 -6.52 -20.83 12.24
N VAL A 68 -6.67 -19.58 11.81
CA VAL A 68 -7.69 -18.64 12.33
C VAL A 68 -9.10 -19.15 12.02
N LEU A 69 -9.35 -19.67 10.82
CA LEU A 69 -10.65 -20.24 10.46
C LEU A 69 -11.04 -21.43 11.35
N PHE A 70 -10.09 -22.31 11.69
CA PHE A 70 -10.37 -23.54 12.43
C PHE A 70 -10.21 -23.43 13.96
N SER A 71 -9.39 -22.50 14.46
CA SER A 71 -9.02 -22.46 15.89
C SER A 71 -9.71 -21.35 16.67
N SER A 72 -10.06 -20.24 16.01
CA SER A 72 -10.72 -19.10 16.66
C SER A 72 -12.21 -19.14 16.38
N HIS A 73 -13.02 -18.92 17.42
CA HIS A 73 -14.46 -18.64 17.30
C HIS A 73 -14.72 -17.21 16.79
N ASP A 74 -13.74 -16.61 16.09
CA ASP A 74 -13.75 -15.26 15.55
C ASP A 74 -12.87 -15.24 14.31
N PHE A 75 -13.46 -15.55 13.16
CA PHE A 75 -12.78 -15.48 11.87
C PHE A 75 -12.48 -14.03 11.45
N ILE A 76 -13.24 -13.07 11.98
CA ILE A 76 -13.19 -11.64 11.68
C ILE A 76 -12.47 -10.90 12.80
N SER A 77 -11.50 -10.06 12.44
CA SER A 77 -10.75 -9.26 13.40
C SER A 77 -11.45 -7.96 13.79
N HIS A 78 -12.45 -7.52 13.01
CA HIS A 78 -13.12 -6.21 13.12
C HIS A 78 -12.12 -5.07 12.95
N THR A 79 -11.10 -5.29 12.14
CA THR A 79 -10.11 -4.26 11.79
C THR A 79 -9.83 -4.26 10.30
N PRO A 80 -9.16 -3.23 9.75
CA PRO A 80 -8.75 -3.23 8.34
C PRO A 80 -7.90 -4.43 7.89
N PHE A 81 -7.38 -5.26 8.81
CA PHE A 81 -6.77 -6.55 8.46
C PHE A 81 -7.73 -7.51 7.77
N ASP A 82 -9.04 -7.36 8.00
CA ASP A 82 -10.10 -8.15 7.37
C ASP A 82 -10.09 -8.04 5.83
N TRP A 83 -9.55 -6.95 5.28
CA TRP A 83 -9.29 -6.85 3.84
C TRP A 83 -8.41 -8.01 3.33
N LEU A 84 -7.42 -8.46 4.12
CA LEU A 84 -6.53 -9.56 3.73
C LEU A 84 -7.28 -10.89 3.67
N MET A 85 -8.33 -11.07 4.48
CA MET A 85 -9.14 -12.29 4.47
C MET A 85 -9.87 -12.49 3.13
N LEU A 86 -10.10 -11.42 2.36
CA LEU A 86 -10.69 -11.52 1.02
C LEU A 86 -9.79 -12.26 0.00
N PHE A 87 -8.49 -12.32 0.26
CA PHE A 87 -7.55 -13.10 -0.56
C PHE A 87 -7.41 -14.56 -0.11
N TYR A 88 -8.18 -14.98 0.91
CA TYR A 88 -8.23 -16.36 1.35
C TYR A 88 -9.43 -17.08 0.68
N PRO A 89 -9.20 -18.07 -0.19
CA PRO A 89 -10.29 -18.75 -0.91
C PRO A 89 -11.20 -19.59 0.01
N GLY A 90 -10.76 -19.93 1.22
CA GLY A 90 -11.57 -20.66 2.19
C GLY A 90 -12.74 -19.84 2.77
N THR A 91 -12.79 -18.53 2.55
CA THR A 91 -13.98 -17.70 2.85
C THR A 91 -15.23 -18.21 2.12
N ILE A 92 -15.09 -18.67 0.88
CA ILE A 92 -16.21 -19.21 0.08
C ILE A 92 -16.65 -20.59 0.60
N LEU A 93 -15.73 -21.33 1.23
CA LEU A 93 -16.06 -22.62 1.85
C LEU A 93 -17.08 -22.45 2.99
N ALA A 94 -16.99 -21.35 3.76
CA ALA A 94 -17.92 -21.09 4.86
C ALA A 94 -19.38 -21.00 4.37
N TYR A 95 -19.64 -20.35 3.24
CA TYR A 95 -20.97 -20.34 2.61
C TYR A 95 -21.44 -21.74 2.18
N LEU A 96 -20.51 -22.59 1.73
CA LEU A 96 -20.82 -23.97 1.35
C LEU A 96 -21.24 -24.79 2.57
N VAL A 97 -20.54 -24.63 3.70
CA VAL A 97 -20.82 -25.30 4.96
C VAL A 97 -22.15 -24.83 5.56
N GLU A 98 -22.41 -23.53 5.57
CA GLU A 98 -23.69 -22.95 6.00
C GLU A 98 -24.87 -23.60 5.25
N SER A 99 -24.74 -23.80 3.94
CA SER A 99 -25.80 -24.41 3.11
C SER A 99 -26.08 -25.90 3.41
N THR A 100 -25.20 -26.59 4.16
CA THR A 100 -25.33 -28.01 4.50
C THR A 100 -26.08 -28.25 5.82
N TYR A 101 -26.52 -27.20 6.52
CA TYR A 101 -27.22 -27.28 7.82
C TYR A 101 -26.47 -28.06 8.91
N ILE A 102 -25.14 -28.19 8.77
CA ILE A 102 -24.28 -28.82 9.78
C ILE A 102 -24.03 -27.78 10.90
N PRO A 103 -24.34 -28.08 12.17
CA PRO A 103 -24.11 -27.13 13.26
C PRO A 103 -22.62 -26.73 13.35
N VAL A 104 -22.33 -25.45 13.59
CA VAL A 104 -20.97 -24.88 13.72
C VAL A 104 -20.05 -25.73 14.59
N LYS A 105 -20.55 -26.20 15.75
CA LYS A 105 -19.83 -27.07 16.70
C LYS A 105 -19.40 -28.43 16.14
N THR A 106 -19.97 -28.85 15.02
CA THR A 106 -19.67 -30.13 14.36
C THR A 106 -18.84 -29.92 13.09
N ALA A 107 -18.89 -28.72 12.50
CA ALA A 107 -18.16 -28.37 11.29
C ALA A 107 -16.76 -27.80 11.56
N ASP A 108 -16.45 -27.41 12.80
CA ASP A 108 -15.21 -26.69 13.20
C ASP A 108 -14.93 -25.44 12.34
N ILE A 109 -15.96 -24.89 11.68
CA ILE A 109 -15.89 -23.72 10.80
C ILE A 109 -16.94 -22.74 11.29
N ASP A 110 -16.48 -21.61 11.83
CA ASP A 110 -17.35 -20.54 12.31
C ASP A 110 -17.83 -19.65 11.16
N TYR A 111 -18.92 -20.05 10.53
CA TYR A 111 -19.56 -19.28 9.45
C TYR A 111 -20.50 -18.18 9.97
N GLU A 112 -20.93 -18.20 11.23
CA GLU A 112 -21.83 -17.20 11.82
C GLU A 112 -21.14 -15.84 11.95
N THR A 113 -19.82 -15.84 12.17
CA THR A 113 -19.04 -14.61 12.20
C THR A 113 -18.99 -13.91 10.85
N LEU A 114 -19.06 -14.60 9.70
CA LEU A 114 -19.02 -13.96 8.38
C LEU A 114 -20.11 -12.90 8.17
N GLU A 115 -21.29 -13.07 8.77
CA GLU A 115 -22.38 -12.11 8.68
C GLU A 115 -22.06 -10.76 9.34
N GLN A 116 -21.12 -10.76 10.28
CA GLN A 116 -20.66 -9.57 11.00
C GLN A 116 -19.64 -8.74 10.21
N PHE A 117 -19.13 -9.28 9.10
CA PHE A 117 -18.19 -8.59 8.23
C PHE A 117 -18.86 -7.38 7.59
N ALA A 118 -18.36 -6.18 7.88
CA ALA A 118 -18.90 -4.93 7.36
C ALA A 118 -17.89 -4.22 6.46
N TRP A 119 -18.39 -3.67 5.35
CA TRP A 119 -17.67 -2.74 4.47
C TRP A 119 -18.51 -1.46 4.33
N TYR A 120 -17.95 -0.32 4.74
CA TYR A 120 -18.67 0.94 4.95
C TYR A 120 -19.92 0.79 5.85
N GLY A 121 -19.79 -0.03 6.91
CA GLY A 121 -20.89 -0.32 7.83
C GLY A 121 -22.03 -1.17 7.22
N LYS A 122 -21.84 -1.69 6.00
CA LYS A 122 -22.80 -2.58 5.33
C LYS A 122 -22.31 -4.03 5.35
N GLN A 123 -23.20 -4.93 5.75
CA GLN A 123 -22.93 -6.37 5.82
C GLN A 123 -23.25 -7.04 4.48
N PHE A 124 -22.37 -6.89 3.48
CA PHE A 124 -22.54 -7.56 2.17
C PHE A 124 -22.49 -9.09 2.26
N TRP A 125 -22.00 -9.62 3.38
CA TRP A 125 -21.71 -11.04 3.58
C TRP A 125 -22.91 -11.87 4.02
N GLN A 126 -24.01 -11.24 4.44
CA GLN A 126 -25.29 -11.93 4.71
C GLN A 126 -25.88 -12.59 3.46
N ASN A 127 -25.59 -12.03 2.28
CA ASN A 127 -26.03 -12.60 1.02
C ASN A 127 -24.84 -13.26 0.33
N SER A 128 -24.83 -14.58 0.24
CA SER A 128 -23.74 -15.34 -0.37
C SER A 128 -23.42 -14.88 -1.79
N PHE A 129 -24.42 -14.45 -2.57
CA PHE A 129 -24.18 -13.91 -3.91
C PHE A 129 -23.40 -12.60 -3.89
N LEU A 130 -23.76 -11.66 -3.00
CA LEU A 130 -23.06 -10.37 -2.86
C LEU A 130 -21.66 -10.56 -2.28
N GLY A 131 -21.50 -11.38 -1.24
CA GLY A 131 -20.20 -11.70 -0.65
C GLY A 131 -19.23 -12.34 -1.65
N ILE A 132 -19.67 -13.37 -2.36
CA ILE A 132 -18.85 -14.04 -3.40
C ILE A 132 -18.52 -13.07 -4.54
N SER A 133 -19.50 -12.28 -5.00
CA SER A 133 -19.27 -11.29 -6.06
C SER A 133 -18.25 -10.23 -5.64
N PHE A 134 -18.27 -9.79 -4.38
CA PHE A 134 -17.30 -8.84 -3.84
C PHE A 134 -15.89 -9.45 -3.78
N ILE A 135 -15.76 -10.71 -3.34
CA ILE A 135 -14.48 -11.44 -3.34
C ILE A 135 -13.93 -11.55 -4.77
N PHE A 136 -14.76 -11.93 -5.75
CA PHE A 136 -14.33 -12.01 -7.15
C PHE A 136 -13.94 -10.65 -7.73
N ALA A 137 -14.68 -9.59 -7.41
CA ALA A 137 -14.34 -8.23 -7.81
C ALA A 137 -13.00 -7.79 -7.21
N ASN A 138 -12.74 -8.10 -5.93
CA ASN A 138 -11.45 -7.84 -5.29
C ASN A 138 -10.32 -8.56 -6.03
N TYR A 139 -10.43 -9.87 -6.27
CA TYR A 139 -9.42 -10.59 -7.06
C TYR A 139 -9.23 -10.00 -8.45
N GLY A 140 -10.31 -9.75 -9.20
CA GLY A 140 -10.25 -9.22 -10.55
C GLY A 140 -9.54 -7.86 -10.62
N LEU A 141 -9.82 -6.97 -9.67
CA LEU A 141 -9.18 -5.66 -9.56
C LEU A 141 -7.67 -5.77 -9.33
N TRP A 142 -7.24 -6.63 -8.40
CA TRP A 142 -5.81 -6.77 -8.11
C TRP A 142 -5.07 -7.55 -9.20
N ILE A 143 -5.70 -8.56 -9.81
CA ILE A 143 -5.17 -9.23 -11.01
C ILE A 143 -4.96 -8.20 -12.13
N TYR A 144 -5.92 -7.30 -12.37
CA TYR A 144 -5.79 -6.25 -13.37
C TYR A 144 -4.56 -5.37 -13.11
N TRP A 145 -4.39 -4.85 -11.90
CA TRP A 145 -3.25 -4.00 -11.57
C TRP A 145 -1.90 -4.73 -11.65
N ILE A 146 -1.84 -5.97 -11.18
CA ILE A 146 -0.65 -6.82 -11.31
C ILE A 146 -0.31 -7.04 -12.80
N ASN A 147 -1.29 -7.33 -13.63
CA ASN A 147 -1.10 -7.53 -15.06
C ASN A 147 -0.59 -6.27 -15.77
N GLN A 148 -1.02 -5.06 -15.34
CA GLN A 148 -0.45 -3.81 -15.86
C GLN A 148 1.04 -3.69 -15.54
N ALA A 149 1.46 -4.05 -14.33
CA ALA A 149 2.87 -4.04 -13.94
C ALA A 149 3.69 -5.11 -14.70
N LEU A 150 3.13 -6.33 -14.85
CA LEU A 150 3.71 -7.44 -15.60
C LEU A 150 3.96 -7.06 -17.06
N ASN A 151 2.93 -6.60 -17.77
CA ASN A 151 3.01 -6.23 -19.18
C ASN A 151 4.10 -5.17 -19.43
N ARG A 152 4.26 -4.24 -18.49
CA ARG A 152 5.30 -3.21 -18.56
C ARG A 152 6.70 -3.79 -18.38
N ARG A 153 6.92 -4.59 -17.33
CA ARG A 153 8.23 -5.18 -17.01
C ARG A 153 8.67 -6.23 -18.05
N PHE A 154 7.74 -7.02 -18.57
CA PHE A 154 8.03 -7.98 -19.65
C PHE A 154 8.50 -7.28 -20.93
N ARG A 155 7.90 -6.14 -21.29
CA ARG A 155 8.30 -5.37 -22.48
C ARG A 155 9.64 -4.67 -22.27
N ASN A 156 9.85 -4.10 -21.08
CA ASN A 156 11.05 -3.33 -20.75
C ASN A 156 11.56 -3.69 -19.34
N PRO A 157 12.55 -4.61 -19.24
CA PRO A 157 13.12 -5.03 -17.96
C PRO A 157 13.75 -3.91 -17.13
N ASN A 158 14.17 -2.83 -17.78
CA ASN A 158 14.79 -1.66 -17.14
C ASN A 158 13.78 -0.55 -16.77
N ALA A 159 12.50 -0.68 -17.16
CA ALA A 159 11.48 0.31 -16.82
C ALA A 159 11.01 0.18 -15.36
N THR A 160 10.46 1.25 -14.78
CA THR A 160 9.76 1.20 -13.49
C THR A 160 8.64 0.16 -13.49
N TRP A 161 8.24 -0.34 -12.31
CA TRP A 161 7.23 -1.39 -12.20
C TRP A 161 5.86 -0.90 -12.64
N LEU A 162 5.54 0.35 -12.26
CA LEU A 162 4.29 1.01 -12.61
C LEU A 162 4.57 2.29 -13.40
N SER A 163 3.61 2.65 -14.25
CA SER A 163 3.53 4.02 -14.79
C SER A 163 2.93 4.94 -13.74
N LYS A 164 3.21 6.25 -13.84
CA LYS A 164 2.64 7.25 -12.91
C LYS A 164 1.12 7.28 -12.97
N VAL A 165 0.54 7.21 -14.17
CA VAL A 165 -0.92 7.18 -14.36
C VAL A 165 -1.53 5.93 -13.71
N ASN A 166 -0.93 4.75 -13.91
CA ASN A 166 -1.43 3.53 -13.29
C ASN A 166 -1.27 3.57 -11.77
N SER A 167 -0.23 4.24 -11.25
CA SER A 167 -0.07 4.43 -9.81
C SER A 167 -1.22 5.22 -9.18
N TYR A 168 -1.70 6.28 -9.84
CA TYR A 168 -2.82 7.08 -9.34
C TYR A 168 -4.11 6.23 -9.25
N GLY A 169 -4.35 5.39 -10.26
CA GLY A 169 -5.48 4.47 -10.29
C GLY A 169 -5.42 3.41 -9.18
N ILE A 170 -4.29 2.71 -9.03
CA ILE A 170 -4.12 1.71 -7.98
C ILE A 170 -4.18 2.33 -6.58
N SER A 171 -3.67 3.55 -6.38
CA SER A 171 -3.79 4.28 -5.10
C SER A 171 -5.23 4.62 -4.76
N ALA A 172 -6.03 5.07 -5.73
CA ALA A 172 -7.46 5.30 -5.55
C ALA A 172 -8.20 4.00 -5.23
N SER A 173 -7.94 2.92 -5.98
CA SER A 173 -8.51 1.60 -5.71
C SER A 173 -8.16 1.09 -4.30
N PHE A 174 -6.90 1.22 -3.91
CA PHE A 174 -6.39 0.78 -2.62
C PHE A 174 -7.10 1.50 -1.47
N ILE A 175 -7.13 2.84 -1.50
CA ILE A 175 -7.73 3.61 -0.40
C ILE A 175 -9.24 3.39 -0.30
N ILE A 176 -9.95 3.28 -1.43
CA ILE A 176 -11.40 3.02 -1.44
C ILE A 176 -11.72 1.67 -0.80
N ILE A 177 -10.97 0.61 -1.11
CA ILE A 177 -11.26 -0.71 -0.55
C ILE A 177 -10.92 -0.75 0.94
N THR A 178 -9.70 -0.33 1.29
CA THR A 178 -9.19 -0.46 2.67
C THR A 178 -9.91 0.44 3.66
N THR A 179 -10.30 1.65 3.25
CA THR A 179 -11.06 2.59 4.10
C THR A 179 -12.42 2.05 4.48
N GLY A 180 -13.07 1.25 3.63
CA GLY A 180 -14.37 0.67 3.96
C GLY A 180 -14.34 -0.25 5.17
N PHE A 181 -13.18 -0.80 5.53
CA PHE A 181 -13.02 -1.65 6.72
C PHE A 181 -12.84 -0.88 8.02
N ILE A 182 -12.76 0.46 7.99
CA ILE A 182 -12.69 1.25 9.22
C ILE A 182 -13.98 1.16 10.03
N PHE A 183 -15.13 1.14 9.34
CA PHE A 183 -16.47 1.20 9.92
C PHE A 183 -17.01 -0.15 10.40
N GLN A 184 -16.12 -1.07 10.77
CA GLN A 184 -16.53 -2.33 11.37
C GLN A 184 -17.00 -2.09 12.80
N SER A 185 -17.99 -2.86 13.25
CA SER A 185 -18.50 -2.76 14.61
C SER A 185 -17.47 -3.37 15.58
N GLY A 186 -17.06 -2.58 16.57
CA GLY A 186 -16.14 -3.03 17.60
C GLY A 186 -16.74 -4.10 18.49
N ARG A 187 -15.89 -5.03 18.95
CA ARG A 187 -16.29 -6.10 19.87
C ARG A 187 -16.46 -5.59 21.30
N TRP A 188 -15.60 -4.64 21.71
CA TRP A 188 -15.52 -4.07 23.05
C TRP A 188 -15.09 -2.60 22.99
N GLY A 189 -15.54 -1.79 23.96
CA GLY A 189 -15.24 -0.35 24.04
C GLY A 189 -16.27 0.52 23.31
N ASP A 190 -16.06 1.83 23.38
CA ASP A 190 -16.89 2.80 22.68
C ASP A 190 -16.59 2.76 21.17
N ILE A 191 -17.58 3.12 20.35
CA ILE A 191 -17.49 3.07 18.88
C ILE A 191 -16.34 3.95 18.38
N GLU A 192 -16.12 5.09 19.05
CA GLU A 192 -15.11 6.09 18.73
C GLU A 192 -13.69 5.51 18.89
N ASP A 193 -13.42 4.83 20.00
CA ASP A 193 -12.14 4.16 20.29
C ASP A 193 -11.79 3.12 19.24
N HIS A 194 -12.79 2.32 18.87
CA HIS A 194 -12.61 1.25 17.90
C HIS A 194 -12.30 1.80 16.50
N ILE A 195 -13.03 2.83 16.06
CA ILE A 195 -12.79 3.47 14.77
C ILE A 195 -11.41 4.15 14.75
N PHE A 196 -11.02 4.78 15.85
CA PHE A 196 -9.68 5.36 15.95
C PHE A 196 -8.58 4.30 15.84
N ALA A 197 -8.71 3.17 16.54
CA ALA A 197 -7.78 2.03 16.41
C ALA A 197 -7.73 1.52 14.96
N ASN A 198 -8.87 1.44 14.28
CA ASN A 198 -8.94 1.07 12.87
C ASN A 198 -8.25 2.09 11.96
N ILE A 199 -8.30 3.39 12.26
CA ILE A 199 -7.55 4.41 11.53
C ILE A 199 -6.05 4.24 11.70
N ILE A 200 -5.56 3.87 12.90
CA ILE A 200 -4.14 3.55 13.10
C ILE A 200 -3.73 2.35 12.24
N ILE A 201 -4.54 1.30 12.20
CA ILE A 201 -4.26 0.13 11.35
C ILE A 201 -4.28 0.51 9.86
N LEU A 202 -5.23 1.34 9.43
CA LEU A 202 -5.25 1.88 8.07
C LEU A 202 -4.01 2.71 7.75
N GLN A 203 -3.52 3.50 8.70
CA GLN A 203 -2.27 4.25 8.56
C GLN A 203 -1.10 3.30 8.26
N MET A 204 -1.01 2.15 8.93
CA MET A 204 0.00 1.13 8.63
C MET A 204 -0.09 0.63 7.19
N PHE A 205 -1.31 0.38 6.71
CA PHE A 205 -1.55 -0.02 5.32
C PHE A 205 -1.12 1.08 4.33
N ILE A 206 -1.44 2.35 4.61
CA ILE A 206 -1.02 3.50 3.79
C ILE A 206 0.50 3.63 3.75
N ILE A 207 1.18 3.49 4.90
CA ILE A 207 2.65 3.55 4.98
C ILE A 207 3.25 2.43 4.14
N GLY A 208 2.80 1.18 4.34
CA GLY A 208 3.29 0.03 3.58
C GLY A 208 3.07 0.17 2.08
N PHE A 209 1.90 0.65 1.67
CA PHE A 209 1.57 0.90 0.27
C PHE A 209 2.42 2.04 -0.32
N ALA A 210 2.64 3.14 0.42
CA ALA A 210 3.52 4.22 -0.02
C ALA A 210 4.98 3.75 -0.17
N CYS A 211 5.49 2.88 0.72
CA CYS A 211 6.79 2.24 0.53
C CYS A 211 6.84 1.41 -0.76
N LEU A 212 5.79 0.63 -1.04
CA LEU A 212 5.69 -0.14 -2.28
C LEU A 212 5.71 0.78 -3.51
N LEU A 213 4.99 1.90 -3.48
CA LEU A 213 5.02 2.91 -4.54
C LEU A 213 6.40 3.54 -4.71
N MET A 214 7.11 3.85 -3.62
CA MET A 214 8.48 4.38 -3.68
C MET A 214 9.39 3.42 -4.47
N VAL A 215 9.30 2.11 -4.22
CA VAL A 215 10.11 1.13 -4.96
C VAL A 215 9.59 0.96 -6.40
N ALA A 216 8.27 0.94 -6.60
CA ALA A 216 7.65 0.68 -7.89
C ALA A 216 7.81 1.82 -8.92
N LEU A 217 7.88 3.08 -8.44
CA LEU A 217 7.90 4.28 -9.29
C LEU A 217 9.26 4.94 -9.42
N SER A 218 10.22 4.64 -8.55
CA SER A 218 11.49 5.36 -8.53
C SER A 218 12.44 4.88 -9.62
N PRO A 219 12.73 5.69 -10.65
CA PRO A 219 13.65 5.30 -11.71
C PRO A 219 15.10 5.27 -11.20
N HIS A 220 15.93 4.48 -11.86
CA HIS A 220 17.34 4.37 -11.52
C HIS A 220 18.19 5.50 -12.11
N ARG A 221 19.43 5.64 -11.64
CA ARG A 221 20.35 6.74 -11.99
C ARG A 221 20.44 7.04 -13.50
N GLN A 222 20.62 6.00 -14.32
CA GLN A 222 20.79 6.16 -15.78
C GLN A 222 19.57 6.80 -16.42
N THR A 223 18.37 6.29 -16.11
CA THR A 223 17.11 6.80 -16.66
C THR A 223 16.86 8.27 -16.30
N LEU A 224 17.25 8.69 -15.09
CA LEU A 224 17.12 10.08 -14.65
C LEU A 224 18.09 11.02 -15.36
N TYR A 225 19.29 10.55 -15.66
CA TYR A 225 20.29 11.36 -16.36
C TYR A 225 19.92 11.51 -17.84
N ASP A 226 19.45 10.42 -18.47
CA ASP A 226 18.90 10.48 -19.82
C ASP A 226 17.72 11.46 -19.88
N TRP A 227 16.83 11.41 -18.89
CA TRP A 227 15.73 12.37 -18.79
C TRP A 227 16.24 13.82 -18.66
N ALA A 228 17.20 14.08 -17.76
CA ALA A 228 17.74 15.42 -17.57
C ALA A 228 18.42 15.98 -18.84
N ARG A 229 19.10 15.12 -19.60
CA ARG A 229 19.76 15.46 -20.86
C ARG A 229 18.76 15.78 -21.97
N TYR A 230 17.90 14.82 -22.32
CA TYR A 230 17.04 14.91 -23.51
C TYR A 230 15.80 15.81 -23.30
N ARG A 231 15.54 16.24 -22.07
CA ARG A 231 14.45 17.17 -21.78
C ARG A 231 14.55 18.49 -22.54
N HIS A 232 15.76 18.96 -22.84
CA HIS A 232 15.97 20.23 -23.56
C HIS A 232 15.93 20.04 -25.08
N GLU A 233 16.13 18.80 -25.57
CA GLU A 233 16.21 18.47 -27.00
C GLU A 233 14.87 18.01 -27.60
N SER A 234 13.85 17.70 -26.79
CA SER A 234 12.56 17.26 -27.31
C SER A 234 11.82 18.41 -28.00
N THR A 235 11.97 18.50 -29.33
CA THR A 235 11.39 19.52 -30.23
C THR A 235 9.86 19.54 -30.27
N GLU A 236 9.19 18.50 -29.77
CA GLU A 236 7.72 18.49 -29.64
C GLU A 236 7.19 19.24 -28.40
N ASN A 237 8.05 19.76 -27.52
CA ASN A 237 7.66 20.14 -26.16
C ASN A 237 8.26 21.45 -25.63
N SER A 238 7.49 22.52 -25.77
CA SER A 238 7.26 23.47 -24.68
C SER A 238 6.38 22.86 -23.56
N ARG A 239 6.47 21.54 -23.27
CA ARG A 239 5.69 20.92 -22.18
C ARG A 239 6.20 21.44 -20.85
N SER A 240 5.27 21.93 -20.03
CA SER A 240 5.56 22.42 -18.69
C SER A 240 6.26 21.34 -17.84
N LEU A 241 7.29 21.75 -17.10
CA LEU A 241 8.07 20.90 -16.17
C LEU A 241 7.16 20.05 -15.28
N VAL A 242 6.07 20.66 -14.81
CA VAL A 242 5.08 20.02 -13.94
C VAL A 242 4.37 18.87 -14.65
N ARG A 243 3.91 19.07 -15.91
CA ARG A 243 3.22 18.02 -16.67
C ARG A 243 4.13 16.80 -16.89
N ASP A 244 5.41 17.05 -17.15
CA ASP A 244 6.39 15.98 -17.33
C ASP A 244 6.76 15.28 -16.00
N LEU A 245 6.77 15.98 -14.87
CA LEU A 245 6.92 15.33 -13.56
C LEU A 245 5.70 14.48 -13.17
N ILE A 246 4.49 14.90 -13.55
CA ILE A 246 3.24 14.19 -13.23
C ILE A 246 3.02 12.97 -14.13
N LEU A 247 3.30 13.10 -15.43
CA LEU A 247 2.97 12.10 -16.45
C LEU A 247 4.20 11.39 -17.01
N GLY A 248 5.36 12.02 -16.99
CA GLY A 248 6.58 11.53 -17.61
C GLY A 248 7.12 10.29 -16.90
N GLU A 249 7.35 9.24 -17.66
CA GLU A 249 7.74 7.94 -17.11
C GLU A 249 9.20 7.87 -16.66
N LYS A 250 10.06 8.72 -17.24
CA LYS A 250 11.50 8.78 -16.93
C LYS A 250 11.85 9.87 -15.92
N SER A 251 10.87 10.69 -15.55
CA SER A 251 11.09 11.84 -14.67
C SER A 251 11.06 11.42 -13.19
N PRO A 252 11.68 12.21 -12.28
CA PRO A 252 11.74 11.89 -10.85
C PRO A 252 10.40 11.48 -10.25
N SER A 253 10.42 10.52 -9.32
CA SER A 253 9.24 9.95 -8.66
C SER A 253 8.63 10.77 -7.51
N PRO A 254 9.33 11.68 -6.79
CA PRO A 254 8.77 12.31 -5.59
C PRO A 254 7.45 13.05 -5.81
N LEU A 255 7.30 13.77 -6.93
CA LEU A 255 6.03 14.45 -7.24
C LEU A 255 4.90 13.46 -7.52
N ALA A 256 5.20 12.36 -8.22
CA ALA A 256 4.20 11.32 -8.47
C ALA A 256 3.77 10.65 -7.15
N ILE A 257 4.71 10.39 -6.24
CA ILE A 257 4.40 9.82 -4.92
C ILE A 257 3.57 10.83 -4.10
N ALA A 258 3.90 12.11 -4.14
CA ALA A 258 3.11 13.17 -3.51
C ALA A 258 1.66 13.20 -4.03
N LEU A 259 1.45 13.03 -5.34
CA LEU A 259 0.10 12.94 -5.92
C LEU A 259 -0.64 11.67 -5.50
N ASN A 260 0.01 10.51 -5.48
CA ASN A 260 -0.60 9.27 -4.98
C ASN A 260 -1.06 9.43 -3.52
N VAL A 261 -0.19 10.00 -2.69
CA VAL A 261 -0.48 10.30 -1.29
C VAL A 261 -1.60 11.34 -1.15
N ALA A 262 -1.63 12.37 -2.01
CA ALA A 262 -2.70 13.36 -2.02
C ALA A 262 -4.06 12.76 -2.44
N ILE A 263 -4.09 11.80 -3.37
CA ILE A 263 -5.31 11.07 -3.74
C ILE A 263 -5.84 10.30 -2.53
N MET A 264 -4.97 9.59 -1.81
CA MET A 264 -5.35 8.88 -0.59
C MET A 264 -5.88 9.85 0.47
N PHE A 265 -5.19 10.98 0.69
CA PHE A 265 -5.63 11.99 1.64
C PHE A 265 -6.99 12.60 1.29
N ALA A 266 -7.19 12.94 0.01
CA ALA A 266 -8.43 13.52 -0.48
C ALA A 266 -9.63 12.60 -0.21
N TYR A 267 -9.43 11.28 -0.27
CA TYR A 267 -10.44 10.28 0.07
C TYR A 267 -10.67 10.16 1.59
N LEU A 268 -9.63 10.33 2.40
CA LEU A 268 -9.73 10.28 3.85
C LEU A 268 -10.46 11.48 4.46
N ILE A 269 -10.42 12.66 3.84
CA ILE A 269 -11.11 13.87 4.31
C ILE A 269 -12.61 13.60 4.59
N PRO A 270 -13.44 13.22 3.58
CA PRO A 270 -14.85 12.97 3.84
C PRO A 270 -15.06 11.78 4.79
N THR A 271 -14.18 10.77 4.74
CA THR A 271 -14.28 9.59 5.61
C THR A 271 -14.13 9.96 7.09
N ALA A 272 -13.10 10.72 7.44
CA ALA A 272 -12.86 11.13 8.81
C ALA A 272 -13.93 12.10 9.34
N LEU A 273 -14.53 12.91 8.46
CA LEU A 273 -15.62 13.83 8.84
C LEU A 273 -16.97 13.14 9.07
N ILE A 274 -17.20 11.98 8.42
CA ILE A 274 -18.41 11.17 8.61
C ILE A 274 -18.24 10.17 9.76
N ALA A 275 -17.02 9.78 10.07
CA ALA A 275 -16.71 8.88 11.17
C ALA A 275 -17.12 9.50 12.52
N PRO A 276 -17.78 8.73 13.41
CA PRO A 276 -18.02 9.15 14.79
C PRO A 276 -16.67 9.12 15.52
N LEU A 277 -16.00 10.26 15.50
CA LEU A 277 -14.75 10.55 16.19
C LEU A 277 -14.97 11.80 17.03
N ASP A 278 -14.42 11.84 18.24
CA ASP A 278 -14.44 13.05 19.07
C ASP A 278 -13.79 14.25 18.37
N HIS A 279 -12.69 13.97 17.67
CA HIS A 279 -11.83 15.01 17.12
C HIS A 279 -11.33 14.71 15.70
N PRO A 280 -12.22 14.73 14.69
CA PRO A 280 -11.90 14.34 13.32
C PRO A 280 -10.82 15.22 12.68
N PHE A 281 -10.78 16.52 13.02
CA PHE A 281 -9.77 17.44 12.51
C PHE A 281 -8.37 17.15 13.04
N GLY A 282 -8.25 16.71 14.29
CA GLY A 282 -6.97 16.33 14.88
C GLY A 282 -6.38 15.10 14.20
N VAL A 283 -7.23 14.10 13.96
CA VAL A 283 -6.86 12.89 13.21
C VAL A 283 -6.44 13.22 11.78
N LEU A 284 -7.22 14.07 11.08
CA LEU A 284 -6.88 14.51 9.72
C LEU A 284 -5.55 15.26 9.67
N LEU A 285 -5.28 16.12 10.65
CA LEU A 285 -4.03 16.85 10.76
C LEU A 285 -2.85 15.90 11.02
N ALA A 286 -3.02 14.93 11.91
CA ALA A 286 -2.01 13.92 12.18
C ALA A 286 -1.74 13.03 10.96
N LEU A 287 -2.77 12.60 10.24
CA LEU A 287 -2.64 11.91 8.96
C LEU A 287 -1.88 12.77 7.95
N PHE A 288 -2.26 14.04 7.79
CA PHE A 288 -1.58 14.96 6.87
C PHE A 288 -0.08 15.08 7.19
N ILE A 289 0.29 15.18 8.46
CA ILE A 289 1.69 15.18 8.91
C ILE A 289 2.41 13.88 8.52
N THR A 290 1.81 12.71 8.76
CA THR A 290 2.35 11.42 8.33
C THR A 290 2.60 11.38 6.81
N LEU A 291 1.64 11.88 6.04
CA LEU A 291 1.72 11.89 4.58
C LEU A 291 2.83 12.82 4.06
N ASN A 292 3.08 13.96 4.72
CA ASN A 292 4.23 14.83 4.41
C ASN A 292 5.56 14.11 4.69
N LEU A 293 5.66 13.34 5.78
CA LEU A 293 6.86 12.52 6.06
C LEU A 293 7.10 11.45 5.00
N LEU A 294 6.04 10.82 4.46
CA LEU A 294 6.18 9.90 3.32
C LEU A 294 6.77 10.58 2.09
N ILE A 295 6.41 11.84 1.81
CA ILE A 295 6.99 12.61 0.71
C ILE A 295 8.48 12.88 0.96
N ILE A 296 8.86 13.21 2.21
CA ILE A 296 10.28 13.37 2.58
C ILE A 296 11.05 12.08 2.33
N TYR A 297 10.51 10.93 2.75
CA TYR A 297 11.14 9.63 2.51
C TYR A 297 11.25 9.29 1.02
N ALA A 298 10.26 9.67 0.22
CA ALA A 298 10.33 9.53 -1.25
C ALA A 298 11.47 10.38 -1.84
N VAL A 299 11.65 11.62 -1.38
CA VAL A 299 12.76 12.50 -1.82
C VAL A 299 14.10 11.91 -1.42
N ILE A 300 14.24 11.44 -0.17
CA ILE A 300 15.47 10.80 0.32
C ILE A 300 15.79 9.53 -0.47
N GLY A 301 14.80 8.65 -0.65
CA GLY A 301 14.95 7.41 -1.42
C GLY A 301 15.38 7.68 -2.86
N GLN A 302 14.70 8.60 -3.54
CA GLN A 302 15.05 9.00 -4.90
C GLN A 302 16.48 9.57 -4.99
N ARG A 303 16.91 10.34 -3.98
CA ARG A 303 18.26 10.90 -3.93
C ARG A 303 19.33 9.82 -3.74
N ILE A 304 19.07 8.82 -2.90
CA ILE A 304 19.98 7.68 -2.73
C ILE A 304 20.16 6.92 -4.06
N LEU A 305 19.08 6.76 -4.83
CA LEU A 305 19.11 6.11 -6.15
C LEU A 305 19.90 6.90 -7.21
N LEU A 306 20.15 8.20 -7.02
CA LEU A 306 21.00 9.02 -7.89
C LEU A 306 22.49 8.83 -7.61
N PHE A 307 22.86 8.44 -6.39
CA PHE A 307 24.26 8.23 -6.05
C PHE A 307 24.80 6.93 -6.66
N LYS A 308 26.10 6.94 -6.96
CA LYS A 308 26.81 5.76 -7.45
C LYS A 308 27.15 4.85 -6.27
N LEU A 309 26.15 4.08 -5.83
CA LEU A 309 26.28 3.13 -4.72
C LEU A 309 26.13 1.68 -5.23
N PRO A 310 26.76 0.70 -4.57
CA PRO A 310 26.46 -0.71 -4.81
C PRO A 310 25.06 -1.04 -4.27
N LYS A 311 24.20 -1.66 -5.08
CA LYS A 311 22.81 -2.04 -4.72
C LYS A 311 22.01 -0.88 -4.07
N PRO A 312 21.86 0.26 -4.76
CA PRO A 312 21.33 1.50 -4.19
C PRO A 312 19.87 1.38 -3.72
N THR A 313 19.08 0.48 -4.33
CA THR A 313 17.72 0.17 -3.88
C THR A 313 17.69 -0.42 -2.47
N LEU A 314 18.59 -1.37 -2.17
CA LEU A 314 18.69 -2.00 -0.86
C LEU A 314 19.14 -1.01 0.21
N ILE A 315 20.08 -0.13 -0.12
CA ILE A 315 20.52 0.94 0.78
C ILE A 315 19.38 1.92 1.04
N ALA A 316 18.66 2.36 0.00
CA ALA A 316 17.52 3.25 0.15
C ALA A 316 16.44 2.64 1.06
N THR A 317 16.08 1.37 0.85
CA THR A 317 15.14 0.65 1.71
C THR A 317 15.63 0.57 3.16
N GLY A 318 16.91 0.25 3.38
CA GLY A 318 17.50 0.19 4.73
C GLY A 318 17.46 1.54 5.45
N VAL A 319 17.86 2.62 4.77
CA VAL A 319 17.85 3.99 5.34
C VAL A 319 16.43 4.44 5.65
N ILE A 320 15.47 4.23 4.74
CA ILE A 320 14.07 4.59 4.97
C ILE A 320 13.50 3.78 6.14
N GLY A 321 13.79 2.47 6.22
CA GLY A 321 13.36 1.63 7.34
C GLY A 321 13.91 2.13 8.68
N VAL A 322 15.20 2.47 8.73
CA VAL A 322 15.84 3.07 9.92
C VAL A 322 15.13 4.38 10.31
N LEU A 323 14.88 5.28 9.35
CA LEU A 323 14.20 6.55 9.63
C LEU A 323 12.75 6.37 10.10
N MET A 324 12.06 5.33 9.65
CA MET A 324 10.68 5.05 10.07
C MET A 324 10.59 4.48 11.49
N PHE A 325 11.45 3.51 11.83
CA PHE A 325 11.30 2.72 13.06
C PHE A 325 12.21 3.16 14.21
N ILE A 326 13.38 3.72 13.93
CA ILE A 326 14.32 4.11 15.00
C ILE A 326 13.79 5.28 15.85
N PRO A 327 13.22 6.37 15.29
CA PRO A 327 12.76 7.47 16.14
C PRO A 327 11.67 7.04 17.15
N PRO A 328 10.60 6.33 16.74
CA PRO A 328 9.63 5.79 17.70
C PRO A 328 10.24 4.84 18.74
N LEU A 329 11.20 4.00 18.34
CA LEU A 329 11.88 3.09 19.25
C LEU A 329 12.69 3.84 20.31
N ILE A 330 13.41 4.90 19.92
CA ILE A 330 14.14 5.77 20.85
C ILE A 330 13.16 6.43 21.82
N PHE A 331 12.03 6.93 21.33
CA PHE A 331 11.02 7.56 22.18
C PHE A 331 10.43 6.58 23.19
N ALA A 332 10.15 5.34 22.76
CA ALA A 332 9.71 4.27 23.66
C ALA A 332 10.74 3.94 24.74
N ILE A 333 12.04 3.83 24.38
CA ILE A 333 13.13 3.59 25.35
C ILE A 333 13.26 4.74 26.35
N LEU A 334 13.10 5.98 25.88
CA LEU A 334 13.16 7.19 26.71
C LEU A 334 11.86 7.46 27.49
N GLN A 335 10.85 6.59 27.38
CA GLN A 335 9.53 6.74 28.00
C GLN A 335 8.85 8.07 27.63
N LEU A 336 9.15 8.57 26.44
CA LEU A 336 8.48 9.73 25.83
C LEU A 336 7.17 9.26 25.21
N ASP A 337 6.21 8.93 26.07
CA ASP A 337 4.89 8.50 25.64
C ASP A 337 4.18 9.64 24.88
N PRO A 338 3.35 9.32 23.87
CA PRO A 338 2.55 10.33 23.17
C PRO A 338 1.71 11.18 24.13
N ASN A 339 1.31 10.61 25.26
CA ASN A 339 0.51 11.26 26.32
C ASN A 339 1.30 12.25 27.19
N LYS A 340 2.64 12.22 27.14
CA LYS A 340 3.51 13.10 27.95
C LYS A 340 4.19 14.16 27.10
N ALA A 341 4.53 13.82 25.86
CA ALA A 341 5.23 14.72 24.96
C ALA A 341 4.74 14.50 23.52
N VAL A 342 3.76 15.29 23.07
CA VAL A 342 3.14 15.16 21.74
C VAL A 342 4.07 15.63 20.61
N THR A 343 4.84 16.70 20.83
CA THR A 343 5.63 17.37 19.78
C THR A 343 6.63 16.46 19.05
N PRO A 344 7.44 15.60 19.72
CA PRO A 344 8.36 14.70 19.02
C PRO A 344 7.64 13.69 18.11
N TRP A 345 6.45 13.23 18.50
CA TRP A 345 5.68 12.26 17.73
C TRP A 345 5.15 12.82 16.40
N LEU A 346 5.00 14.14 16.29
CA LEU A 346 4.67 14.82 15.02
C LEU A 346 5.77 14.70 13.95
N PHE A 347 6.98 14.29 14.33
CA PHE A 347 8.08 14.02 13.40
C PHE A 347 8.25 12.52 13.11
N THR A 348 7.35 11.68 13.62
CA THR A 348 7.33 10.25 13.36
C THR A 348 6.24 9.87 12.37
N ILE A 349 6.41 8.72 11.72
CA ILE A 349 5.41 8.19 10.79
C ILE A 349 4.13 7.72 11.51
N PHE A 350 4.12 7.67 12.85
CA PHE A 350 3.00 7.26 13.69
C PHE A 350 2.31 8.45 14.38
N SER A 351 2.29 9.63 13.73
CA SER A 351 1.76 10.86 14.34
C SER A 351 0.27 10.77 14.74
N VAL A 352 -0.52 9.89 14.13
CA VAL A 352 -1.93 9.64 14.51
C VAL A 352 -2.05 9.14 15.94
N VAL A 353 -1.13 8.29 16.41
CA VAL A 353 -1.15 7.77 17.79
C VAL A 353 -1.11 8.90 18.82
N ALA A 354 -0.46 10.02 18.49
CA ALA A 354 -0.39 11.17 19.36
C ALA A 354 -1.67 12.04 19.39
N SER A 355 -2.63 11.78 18.49
CA SER A 355 -3.86 12.58 18.34
C SER A 355 -5.09 12.04 19.08
N TYR A 356 -5.00 10.88 19.73
CA TYR A 356 -6.14 10.21 20.38
C TYR A 356 -6.73 11.01 21.55
N ASP A 357 -5.95 11.19 22.64
CA ASP A 357 -6.41 11.83 23.87
C ASP A 357 -5.87 13.26 24.08
N ASN A 358 -4.92 13.71 23.25
CA ASN A 358 -4.00 14.79 23.64
C ASN A 358 -4.10 16.05 22.77
N LEU A 359 -5.25 16.29 22.13
CA LEU A 359 -5.44 17.52 21.34
C LEU A 359 -5.38 18.79 22.19
N GLU A 360 -5.70 18.70 23.47
CA GLU A 360 -5.54 19.81 24.42
C GLU A 360 -4.05 20.15 24.69
N MET A 361 -3.16 19.15 24.62
CA MET A 361 -1.71 19.36 24.73
C MET A 361 -1.05 19.77 23.42
N LEU A 362 -1.79 19.70 22.30
CA LEU A 362 -1.29 20.02 20.97
C LEU A 362 -1.24 21.54 20.77
N SER A 363 -0.12 22.14 21.14
CA SER A 363 0.12 23.56 20.84
C SER A 363 0.13 23.81 19.32
N ILE A 364 -0.64 24.80 18.87
CA ILE A 364 -0.64 25.29 17.48
C ILE A 364 0.80 25.56 16.99
N MET A 365 1.66 26.06 17.86
CA MET A 365 3.06 26.35 17.53
C MET A 365 3.85 25.08 17.20
N SER A 366 3.61 23.98 17.92
CA SER A 366 4.26 22.69 17.65
C SER A 366 3.84 22.12 16.29
N VAL A 367 2.55 22.25 15.96
CA VAL A 367 2.01 21.81 14.67
C VAL A 367 2.57 22.64 13.52
N MET A 368 2.53 23.97 13.64
CA MET A 368 3.08 24.88 12.63
C MET A 368 4.58 24.65 12.44
N PHE A 369 5.33 24.47 13.53
CA PHE A 369 6.76 24.17 13.47
C PHE A 369 7.03 22.85 12.75
N SER A 370 6.28 21.79 13.07
CA SER A 370 6.40 20.49 12.38
C SER A 370 6.13 20.63 10.88
N LEU A 371 5.02 21.27 10.50
CA LEU A 371 4.67 21.45 9.09
C LEU A 371 5.69 22.30 8.32
N LEU A 372 6.11 23.45 8.88
CA LEU A 372 7.11 24.32 8.26
C LEU A 372 8.46 23.61 8.10
N SER A 373 8.87 22.84 9.11
CA SER A 373 10.09 22.03 9.04
C SER A 373 9.99 20.98 7.94
N GLN A 374 8.86 20.27 7.86
CA GLN A 374 8.66 19.22 6.85
C GLN A 374 8.61 19.80 5.44
N TRP A 375 7.88 20.90 5.23
CA TRP A 375 7.85 21.60 3.94
C TRP A 375 9.21 22.17 3.56
N GLY A 376 9.96 22.70 4.53
CA GLY A 376 11.35 23.11 4.34
C GLY A 376 12.23 21.95 3.84
N LEU A 377 12.15 20.78 4.48
CA LEU A 377 12.88 19.58 4.07
C LEU A 377 12.49 19.10 2.66
N ILE A 378 11.18 19.11 2.33
CA ILE A 378 10.69 18.75 0.99
C ILE A 378 11.23 19.72 -0.06
N ALA A 379 11.17 21.04 0.21
CA ALA A 379 11.63 22.07 -0.71
C ALA A 379 13.14 21.99 -0.94
N LEU A 380 13.92 21.91 0.14
CA LEU A 380 15.38 21.79 0.09
C LEU A 380 15.81 20.50 -0.61
N GLY A 381 15.21 19.36 -0.25
CA GLY A 381 15.53 18.07 -0.86
C GLY A 381 15.20 18.04 -2.36
N SER A 382 14.07 18.62 -2.75
CA SER A 382 13.65 18.73 -4.16
C SER A 382 14.54 19.67 -4.96
N TYR A 383 14.96 20.79 -4.37
CA TYR A 383 15.88 21.75 -4.97
C TYR A 383 17.28 21.17 -5.19
N GLU A 384 17.85 20.51 -4.17
CA GLU A 384 19.16 19.85 -4.28
C GLU A 384 19.14 18.72 -5.31
N MET A 385 18.03 17.96 -5.40
CA MET A 385 17.86 16.95 -6.45
C MET A 385 17.87 17.59 -7.85
N GLY A 386 17.18 18.72 -8.02
CA GLY A 386 17.17 19.48 -9.28
C GLY A 386 18.58 19.93 -9.68
N LYS A 387 19.35 20.49 -8.74
CA LYS A 387 20.76 20.87 -8.96
C LYS A 387 21.63 19.69 -9.35
N CYS A 388 21.47 18.55 -8.68
CA CYS A 388 22.25 17.35 -8.96
C CYS A 388 22.01 16.83 -10.38
N LEU A 389 20.76 16.88 -10.84
CA LEU A 389 20.38 16.48 -12.20
C LEU A 389 20.94 17.44 -13.26
N GLN A 390 20.91 18.75 -13.01
CA GLN A 390 21.49 19.75 -13.90
C GLN A 390 23.00 19.58 -14.07
N LYS A 391 23.74 19.48 -12.94
CA LYS A 391 25.20 19.31 -12.95
C LYS A 391 25.62 18.02 -13.67
N ALA A 392 24.86 16.93 -13.49
CA ALA A 392 25.14 15.66 -14.15
C ALA A 392 24.99 15.77 -15.68
N GLY A 393 23.97 16.48 -16.17
CA GLY A 393 23.78 16.71 -17.61
C GLY A 393 24.89 17.56 -18.24
N GLU A 394 25.36 18.60 -17.53
CA GLU A 394 26.43 19.47 -18.03
C GLU A 394 27.79 18.76 -18.14
N SER A 395 28.14 17.92 -17.16
CA SER A 395 29.46 17.27 -17.10
C SER A 395 29.70 16.28 -18.24
N GLU A 396 28.68 15.51 -18.65
CA GLU A 396 28.84 14.55 -19.74
C GLU A 396 28.75 15.21 -21.12
N THR A 397 27.98 16.28 -21.27
CA THR A 397 27.93 17.05 -22.53
C THR A 397 29.27 17.71 -22.81
N LYS A 398 29.93 18.26 -21.77
CA LYS A 398 31.30 18.79 -21.87
C LYS A 398 32.32 17.71 -22.22
N LEU A 399 32.19 16.50 -21.68
CA LEU A 399 33.06 15.37 -22.05
C LEU A 399 32.87 14.96 -23.52
N LEU A 400 31.62 14.90 -24.01
CA LEU A 400 31.33 14.56 -25.40
C LEU A 400 31.86 15.62 -26.37
N LEU A 401 31.64 16.91 -26.10
CA LEU A 401 32.17 18.01 -26.92
C LEU A 401 33.71 18.01 -26.94
N ASN A 402 34.36 17.80 -25.79
CA ASN A 402 35.83 17.71 -25.72
C ASN A 402 36.39 16.46 -26.42
N SER A 403 35.64 15.35 -26.45
CA SER A 403 36.04 14.13 -27.17
C SER A 403 35.85 14.26 -28.68
N SER A 404 34.79 14.93 -29.14
CA SER A 404 34.53 15.17 -30.55
C SER A 404 35.47 16.24 -31.14
N GLY A 405 35.91 17.21 -30.34
CA GLY A 405 36.90 18.20 -30.73
C GLY A 405 38.35 17.69 -30.79
N ARG A 406 38.61 16.43 -30.37
CA ARG A 406 39.92 15.76 -30.53
C ARG A 406 40.01 14.86 -31.76
N LEU A 407 38.92 14.76 -32.55
CA LEU A 407 38.85 13.99 -33.79
C LEU A 407 38.89 14.87 -35.05
N ILE A 408 39.21 16.16 -34.88
CA ILE A 408 39.54 17.14 -35.92
C ILE A 408 40.96 17.61 -35.62
#